data_AF-A0A8J3W094-F1
#
_entry.id   AF-A0A8J3W094-F1
#
_cell.length_a   1.000
_cell.length_b   1.000
_cell.length_c   1.000
_cell.angle_alpha   90.00
_cell.angle_beta   90.00
_cell.angle_gamma   90.00
#
_symmetry.space_group_name_H-M   'P 1'
#
loop_
_entity.id
_entity.type
_entity.pdbx_description
1 polymer ?
#
loop_
_entity_poly.entity_id
_entity_poly.type
_entity_poly.pdbx_seq_one_letter_code
_entity_poly.pdbx_strand_id
1 'polypeptide(L)' 'MAEHVPTPPKLDTSVPHPARIYDYWLGGNDNFEADREVAPTRTRATPR' A
#
# COMPACT_ATOMS: atom_id res chain seq x y z
N MET A 1 16.56 32.27 14.18
CA MET A 1 16.03 30.97 14.66
C MET A 1 15.81 30.12 13.43
N ALA A 2 16.64 29.11 13.18
CA ALA A 2 16.40 28.19 12.08
C ALA A 2 15.26 27.26 12.51
N GLU A 3 14.17 27.23 11.74
CA GLU A 3 13.04 26.36 11.99
C GLU A 3 13.48 24.90 11.84
N HIS A 4 13.27 24.10 12.88
CA HIS A 4 13.46 22.65 12.80
C HIS A 4 12.26 22.09 12.03
N VAL A 5 12.40 21.90 10.72
CA VAL A 5 11.44 21.13 9.94
C VAL A 5 11.69 19.65 10.27
N PRO A 6 10.78 18.96 10.96
CA PRO A 6 10.97 17.55 11.28
C PRO A 6 11.00 16.74 9.98
N THR A 7 12.02 15.90 9.82
CA THR A 7 12.11 14.97 8.69
C THR A 7 10.98 13.94 8.82
N PRO A 8 10.21 13.67 7.75
CA PRO A 8 9.18 12.64 7.80
C PRO A 8 9.80 11.27 8.10
N PRO A 9 9.09 10.41 8.85
CA PRO A 9 9.57 9.07 9.13
C PRO A 9 9.78 8.30 7.83
N LYS A 10 10.81 7.45 7.81
CA LYS A 10 11.06 6.58 6.66
C LYS A 10 9.91 5.59 6.52
N LEU A 11 9.38 5.47 5.30
CA LEU A 11 8.34 4.50 4.99
C LEU A 11 8.92 3.09 5.05
N ASP A 12 8.34 2.24 5.90
CA ASP A 12 8.64 0.81 5.90
C ASP A 12 7.78 0.11 4.83
N THR A 13 8.44 -0.45 3.84
CA THR A 13 7.82 -1.15 2.71
C THR A 13 7.72 -2.67 2.94
N SER A 14 8.27 -3.17 4.05
CA SER A 14 8.20 -4.58 4.43
C SER A 14 6.93 -4.93 5.22
N VAL A 15 6.28 -3.93 5.79
CA VAL A 15 5.01 -4.08 6.51
C VAL A 15 3.86 -3.69 5.58
N PRO A 16 2.86 -4.56 5.34
CA PRO A 16 1.76 -4.25 4.43
C PRO A 16 0.84 -3.15 4.98
N HIS A 17 0.24 -2.36 4.08
CA HIS A 17 -0.69 -1.28 4.43
C HIS A 17 -2.01 -1.40 3.66
N PRO A 18 -3.19 -1.30 4.32
CA PRO A 18 -4.49 -1.49 3.67
C PRO A 18 -4.73 -0.62 2.43
N ALA A 19 -4.31 0.64 2.47
CA ALA A 19 -4.45 1.55 1.33
C ALA A 19 -3.64 1.10 0.09
N ARG A 20 -2.43 0.54 0.30
CA ARG A 20 -1.57 0.05 -0.78
C ARG A 20 -2.06 -1.28 -1.34
N ILE A 21 -2.63 -2.14 -0.48
CA ILE A 21 -3.32 -3.36 -0.91
C ILE A 21 -4.52 -3.00 -1.82
N TYR A 22 -5.27 -1.96 -1.45
CA TYR A 22 -6.38 -1.47 -2.27
C TYR A 22 -5.90 -0.92 -3.62
N ASP A 23 -4.81 -0.14 -3.62
CA ASP A 23 -4.17 0.33 -4.85
C ASP A 23 -3.79 -0.85 -5.78
N TYR A 24 -3.18 -1.90 -5.24
CA TYR A 24 -2.89 -3.12 -6.00
C TYR A 24 -4.14 -3.74 -6.62
N TRP A 25 -5.26 -3.84 -5.89
CA TRP A 25 -6.51 -4.37 -6.44
C TRP A 25 -7.10 -3.53 -7.55
N LEU A 26 -6.88 -2.22 -7.54
CA LEU A 26 -7.29 -1.30 -8.60
C LEU A 26 -6.36 -1.35 -9.82
N GLY A 27 -5.24 -2.06 -9.73
CA GLY A 27 -4.20 -2.09 -10.76
C GLY A 27 -3.27 -0.87 -10.72
N GLY A 28 -3.20 -0.18 -9.58
CA GLY A 28 -2.23 0.88 -9.34
C GLY A 28 -0.81 0.35 -9.09
N ASN A 29 0.13 1.27 -8.90
CA ASN A 29 1.55 0.96 -8.72
C ASN A 29 2.11 1.48 -7.38
N ASP A 30 1.28 2.10 -6.55
CA ASP A 30 1.64 2.59 -5.22
C ASP A 30 1.50 1.47 -4.18
N ASN A 31 2.12 0.34 -4.48
CA ASN A 31 2.11 -0.88 -3.68
C ASN A 31 3.44 -1.62 -3.77
N PHE A 32 3.83 -2.29 -2.67
CA PHE A 32 5.08 -3.02 -2.56
C PHE A 32 4.84 -4.54 -2.52
N GLU A 33 5.91 -5.32 -2.55
CA GLU A 33 5.86 -6.78 -2.46
C GLU A 33 5.04 -7.26 -1.27
N ALA A 34 5.30 -6.74 -0.07
CA ALA A 34 4.55 -7.09 1.13
C ALA A 34 3.04 -6.87 1.01
N ASP A 35 2.60 -5.81 0.30
CA ASP A 35 1.18 -5.54 0.08
C ASP A 35 0.57 -6.58 -0.87
N ARG A 36 1.30 -6.97 -1.92
CA ARG A 36 0.85 -7.94 -2.94
C ARG A 36 0.78 -9.36 -2.41
N GLU A 37 1.70 -9.74 -1.52
CA GLU A 37 1.74 -11.07 -0.89
C GLU A 37 0.52 -11.33 0.00
N VAL A 38 0.06 -10.30 0.72
CA VAL A 38 -1.08 -10.43 1.64
C VAL A 38 -2.40 -10.00 1.01
N ALA A 39 -2.39 -9.43 -0.20
CA ALA A 39 -3.59 -9.07 -0.92
C ALA A 39 -4.42 -10.34 -1.20
N PRO A 40 -5.56 -10.58 -0.52
CA PRO A 40 -6.39 -11.72 -0.82
C PRO A 40 -6.76 -11.75 -2.30
N THR A 41 -6.90 -12.97 -2.82
CA THR A 41 -7.35 -13.19 -4.19
C THR A 41 -8.66 -12.44 -4.39
N ARG A 42 -8.62 -11.38 -5.22
CA ARG A 42 -9.82 -10.66 -5.63
C ARG A 42 -10.68 -11.66 -6.40
N THR A 43 -11.63 -12.26 -5.72
CA THR A 43 -12.64 -13.09 -6.37
C THR A 43 -13.36 -12.14 -7.31
N ARG A 44 -13.17 -12.31 -8.62
CA ARG A 44 -13.86 -11.52 -9.63
C ARG A 44 -15.34 -11.75 -9.36
N ALA A 45 -16.01 -10.77 -8.73
CA ALA A 45 -17.41 -10.87 -8.38
C ALA A 45 -18.15 -11.38 -9.60
N THR A 46 -18.76 -12.55 -9.47
CA THR A 46 -19.57 -13.14 -10.52
C THR A 46 -20.76 -12.20 -10.70
N PRO A 47 -20.90 -11.50 -11.85
CA PRO A 47 -22.14 -10.81 -12.11
C PRO A 47 -23.25 -11.85 -12.10
N ARG A 48 -24.31 -11.59 -11.31
CA ARG A 48 -25.52 -12.40 -11.30
C ARG A 48 -26.33 -12.14 -12.57
#